data_AF-A0AB34IDE3-F1
#
_entry.id   AF-A0AB34IDE3-F1
#
_cell.length_a   1.000
_cell.length_b   1.000
_cell.length_c   1.000
_cell.angle_alpha   90.00
_cell.angle_beta   90.00
_cell.angle_gamma   90.00
#
_symmetry.space_group_name_H-M   'P 1'
#
loop_
_entity.id
_entity.type
_entity.pdbx_description
1 polymer ?
#
loop_
_entity_poly.entity_id
_entity_poly.type
_entity_poly.pdbx_seq_one_letter_code
_entity_poly.pdbx_strand_id
1 'polypeptide(L)'
;MGTASAHLQLLAGSALKLLLLPAYHSTDFEVHRHWMALTSSLPLSHWYTDTTSEWTLDYPPFFAYFERCLALLAPLFDAEMLTLSPTPYASPPTVLYQRLTVIFADIALLVGASRLASGTSLRLTVLNAGLLLVDHVHFQYNGLLVGLLLLVLAKLRRGEGGGEVCAAAIFASLLQLKHLFLFAAPLVFVQLLRHHVMRAPRPALALRRLAGLGAVVVGVFGASLAPFAAVGQLPQLARRLFPFGRGLMHAYWAANAYALYATADKAMAAAGRATGAWSVAAGQAVGTAGLVLPDIRAPHCAFLVLLLQAPVLVGTWRRPRPEAIAPAAVYCGLAAFLCGYHVHEKAILPPLLVLSAISPPADPTARGVHARLLLLLSTAGHYALLPLLHQPAEYTLSRALLLAYFAAAWAALTPPSLRWHDRLYLAGFVPLELFVSFVHPLLLSPRLPFLPLLATSLYCSLGVHMSMLLAYRLWAHSSNSANRQED
;
A
#
# COMPACT_ATOMS: atom_id res chain seq x y z
N MET A 1 -4.16 -30.76 3.45
CA MET A 1 -5.40 -29.98 3.73
C MET A 1 -5.80 -29.26 2.46
N GLY A 2 -6.94 -29.66 1.88
CA GLY A 2 -7.19 -29.67 0.44
C GLY A 2 -7.64 -28.37 -0.21
N THR A 3 -7.49 -28.33 -1.53
CA THR A 3 -8.00 -27.32 -2.48
C THR A 3 -9.44 -26.88 -2.17
N ALA A 4 -10.30 -27.79 -1.71
CA ALA A 4 -11.67 -27.51 -1.29
C ALA A 4 -11.78 -26.40 -0.21
N SER A 5 -10.85 -26.33 0.74
CA SER A 5 -10.84 -25.28 1.77
C SER A 5 -10.46 -23.91 1.22
N ALA A 6 -9.62 -23.86 0.18
CA ALA A 6 -9.29 -22.63 -0.52
C ALA A 6 -10.50 -22.12 -1.30
N HIS A 7 -11.16 -22.97 -2.09
CA HIS A 7 -12.35 -22.57 -2.86
C HIS A 7 -13.48 -22.01 -1.98
N LEU A 8 -13.73 -22.61 -0.82
CA LEU A 8 -14.74 -22.10 0.12
C LEU A 8 -14.40 -20.70 0.64
N GLN A 9 -13.12 -20.44 0.93
CA GLN A 9 -12.66 -19.11 1.38
C GLN A 9 -12.77 -18.07 0.27
N LEU A 10 -12.53 -18.49 -0.98
CA LEU A 10 -12.70 -17.64 -2.16
C LEU A 10 -14.17 -17.26 -2.37
N LEU A 11 -15.07 -18.24 -2.24
CA LEU A 11 -16.52 -18.01 -2.35
C LEU A 11 -17.01 -17.09 -1.23
N ALA A 12 -16.60 -17.34 0.02
CA ALA A 12 -16.97 -16.49 1.15
C ALA A 12 -16.45 -15.05 0.99
N GLY A 13 -15.19 -14.87 0.55
CA GLY A 13 -14.63 -13.55 0.29
C GLY A 13 -15.33 -12.82 -0.86
N SER A 14 -15.67 -13.52 -1.94
CA SER A 14 -16.39 -12.93 -3.07
C SER A 14 -17.83 -12.58 -2.69
N ALA A 15 -18.51 -13.43 -1.93
CA ALA A 15 -19.84 -13.16 -1.41
C ALA A 15 -19.86 -11.94 -0.49
N LEU A 16 -18.88 -11.79 0.40
CA LEU A 16 -18.74 -10.59 1.24
C LEU A 16 -18.58 -9.34 0.36
N LYS A 17 -17.76 -9.39 -0.69
CA LYS A 17 -17.56 -8.25 -1.61
C LYS A 17 -18.82 -7.90 -2.39
N LEU A 18 -19.63 -8.90 -2.77
CA LEU A 18 -20.95 -8.67 -3.37
C LEU A 18 -21.93 -8.01 -2.39
N LEU A 19 -21.85 -8.32 -1.10
CA LEU A 19 -22.64 -7.62 -0.07
C LEU A 19 -22.21 -6.16 0.14
N LEU A 20 -21.00 -5.80 -0.28
CA LEU A 20 -20.47 -4.43 -0.22
C LEU A 20 -20.83 -3.56 -1.43
N LEU A 21 -21.49 -4.12 -2.46
CA LEU A 21 -21.92 -3.35 -3.64
C LEU A 21 -22.67 -2.04 -3.33
N PRO A 22 -23.64 -2.00 -2.39
CA PRO A 22 -24.39 -0.78 -2.11
C PRO A 22 -23.66 0.20 -1.18
N ALA A 23 -22.45 -0.13 -0.71
CA ALA A 23 -21.70 0.73 0.20
C ALA A 23 -21.25 2.02 -0.50
N TYR A 24 -20.98 3.05 0.32
CA TYR A 24 -20.36 4.32 -0.09
C TYR A 24 -19.19 4.14 -1.06
N HIS A 25 -18.99 5.08 -1.98
CA HIS A 25 -17.79 5.20 -2.81
C HIS A 25 -17.21 6.62 -2.75
N SER A 26 -15.88 6.75 -2.81
CA SER A 26 -15.20 8.04 -2.72
C SER A 26 -15.08 8.74 -4.08
N THR A 27 -14.40 9.89 -4.10
CA THR A 27 -13.99 10.59 -5.33
C THR A 27 -13.12 9.72 -6.23
N ASP A 28 -12.41 8.71 -5.69
CA ASP A 28 -11.61 7.78 -6.50
C ASP A 28 -12.49 6.97 -7.48
N PHE A 29 -13.78 6.77 -7.17
CA PHE A 29 -14.74 6.17 -8.10
C PHE A 29 -14.86 6.97 -9.40
N GLU A 30 -15.01 8.30 -9.27
CA GLU A 30 -15.10 9.19 -10.42
C GLU A 30 -13.76 9.29 -11.15
N VAL A 31 -12.63 9.23 -10.44
CA VAL A 31 -11.29 9.18 -11.05
C VAL A 31 -11.18 8.00 -12.01
N HIS A 32 -11.55 6.79 -11.57
CA HIS A 32 -11.48 5.60 -12.40
C HIS A 32 -12.50 5.63 -13.56
N ARG A 33 -13.74 6.09 -13.31
CA ARG A 33 -14.70 6.34 -14.39
C ARG A 33 -14.15 7.29 -15.45
N HIS A 34 -13.59 8.41 -15.02
CA HIS A 34 -13.01 9.41 -15.91
C HIS A 34 -11.83 8.84 -16.70
N TRP A 35 -10.98 8.01 -16.09
CA TRP A 35 -9.89 7.34 -16.82
C TRP A 35 -10.39 6.37 -17.89
N MET A 36 -11.47 5.62 -17.63
CA MET A 36 -12.11 4.78 -18.67
C MET A 36 -12.65 5.64 -19.82
N ALA A 37 -13.35 6.74 -19.52
CA ALA A 37 -13.87 7.68 -20.51
C ALA A 37 -12.74 8.31 -21.34
N LEU A 38 -11.68 8.79 -20.69
CA LEU A 38 -10.52 9.44 -21.30
C LEU A 38 -9.75 8.49 -22.21
N THR A 39 -9.46 7.27 -21.74
CA THR A 39 -8.64 6.31 -22.49
C THR A 39 -9.39 5.63 -23.64
N SER A 40 -10.73 5.62 -23.60
CA SER A 40 -11.57 5.13 -24.70
C SER A 40 -11.91 6.21 -25.73
N SER A 41 -12.05 7.46 -25.31
CA SER A 41 -12.53 8.55 -26.18
C SER A 41 -11.42 9.36 -26.83
N LEU A 42 -10.24 9.48 -26.22
CA LEU A 42 -9.16 10.33 -26.71
C LEU A 42 -8.02 9.53 -27.36
N PRO A 43 -7.35 10.11 -28.39
CA PRO A 43 -6.10 9.56 -28.89
C PRO A 43 -5.00 9.60 -27.83
N LEU A 44 -4.03 8.70 -27.97
CA LEU A 44 -2.92 8.53 -27.01
C LEU A 44 -2.18 9.85 -26.69
N SER A 45 -2.05 10.72 -27.69
CA SER A 45 -1.40 12.04 -27.58
C SER A 45 -2.15 13.04 -26.71
N HIS A 46 -3.30 12.68 -26.13
CA HIS A 46 -4.06 13.52 -25.21
C HIS A 46 -4.23 12.92 -23.81
N TRP A 47 -3.82 11.67 -23.57
CA TRP A 47 -4.15 10.98 -22.31
C TRP A 47 -3.60 11.68 -21.06
N TYR A 48 -2.38 12.23 -21.11
CA TYR A 48 -1.77 12.92 -19.96
C TYR A 48 -1.87 14.45 -19.99
N THR A 49 -2.51 15.00 -21.02
CA THR A 49 -2.69 16.44 -21.24
C THR A 49 -4.14 16.90 -21.14
N ASP A 50 -5.11 15.97 -21.08
CA ASP A 50 -6.51 16.33 -20.89
C ASP A 50 -6.71 17.18 -19.63
N THR A 51 -7.61 18.16 -19.76
CA THR A 51 -8.01 19.10 -18.70
C THR A 51 -9.52 19.22 -18.62
N THR A 52 -10.27 18.24 -19.17
CA THR A 52 -11.74 18.28 -19.16
C THR A 52 -12.27 18.19 -17.73
N SER A 53 -11.57 17.49 -16.85
CA SER A 53 -11.87 17.40 -15.42
C SER A 53 -10.63 17.61 -14.54
N GLU A 54 -10.84 17.70 -13.23
CA GLU A 54 -9.76 17.68 -12.24
C GLU A 54 -9.12 16.29 -12.05
N TRP A 55 -9.79 15.21 -12.46
CA TRP A 55 -9.36 13.83 -12.25
C TRP A 55 -8.35 13.38 -13.30
N THR A 56 -7.17 13.99 -13.28
CA THR A 56 -6.14 13.74 -14.28
C THR A 56 -5.56 12.32 -14.18
N LEU A 57 -5.10 11.79 -15.31
CA LEU A 57 -4.45 10.49 -15.37
C LEU A 57 -3.06 10.55 -14.70
N ASP A 58 -2.99 10.04 -13.47
CA ASP A 58 -1.80 10.13 -12.60
C ASP A 58 -1.04 8.78 -12.47
N TYR A 59 -1.48 7.73 -13.18
CA TYR A 59 -0.88 6.39 -13.15
C TYR A 59 -0.06 6.11 -14.43
N PRO A 60 0.94 5.21 -14.38
CA PRO A 60 1.76 4.91 -15.55
C PRO A 60 0.98 4.13 -16.62
N PRO A 61 1.51 4.03 -17.85
CA PRO A 61 0.69 3.69 -19.01
C PRO A 61 0.01 2.33 -18.98
N PHE A 62 0.59 1.30 -18.34
CA PHE A 62 -0.10 0.01 -18.27
C PHE A 62 -1.40 0.08 -17.48
N PHE A 63 -1.50 0.98 -16.50
CA PHE A 63 -2.77 1.18 -15.81
C PHE A 63 -3.78 1.92 -16.68
N ALA A 64 -3.33 2.89 -17.48
CA ALA A 64 -4.18 3.55 -18.47
C ALA A 64 -4.71 2.56 -19.52
N TYR A 65 -3.88 1.64 -19.99
CA TYR A 65 -4.32 0.54 -20.86
C TYR A 65 -5.27 -0.42 -20.14
N PHE A 66 -5.07 -0.68 -18.85
CA PHE A 66 -6.01 -1.45 -18.04
C PHE A 66 -7.39 -0.78 -17.99
N GLU A 67 -7.48 0.52 -17.73
CA GLU A 67 -8.73 1.29 -17.77
C GLU A 67 -9.38 1.24 -19.15
N ARG A 68 -8.58 1.37 -20.22
CA ARG A 68 -9.07 1.22 -21.60
C ARG A 68 -9.67 -0.17 -21.87
N CYS A 69 -9.06 -1.22 -21.34
CA CYS A 69 -9.58 -2.58 -21.46
C CYS A 69 -10.91 -2.74 -20.73
N LEU A 70 -11.07 -2.13 -19.55
CA LEU A 70 -12.36 -2.10 -18.85
C LEU A 70 -13.40 -1.36 -19.70
N ALA A 71 -13.06 -0.20 -20.26
CA ALA A 71 -13.96 0.60 -21.09
C ALA A 71 -14.57 -0.18 -22.29
N LEU A 72 -13.96 -1.29 -22.75
CA LEU A 72 -14.53 -2.13 -23.83
C LEU A 72 -15.88 -2.76 -23.47
N LEU A 73 -16.09 -3.12 -22.19
CA LEU A 73 -17.32 -3.77 -21.72
C LEU A 73 -18.29 -2.80 -21.02
N ALA A 74 -17.83 -1.60 -20.69
CA ALA A 74 -18.62 -0.57 -20.03
C ALA A 74 -19.95 -0.24 -20.73
N PRO A 75 -20.02 -0.12 -22.08
CA PRO A 75 -21.28 0.19 -22.78
C PRO A 75 -22.37 -0.88 -22.65
N LEU A 76 -22.01 -2.11 -22.26
CA LEU A 76 -23.00 -3.17 -21.98
C LEU A 76 -23.80 -2.88 -20.70
N PHE A 77 -23.27 -2.03 -19.82
CA PHE A 77 -23.92 -1.61 -18.57
C PHE A 77 -24.46 -0.20 -18.70
N ASP A 78 -23.64 0.74 -19.16
CA ASP A 78 -23.99 2.14 -19.35
C ASP A 78 -22.98 2.84 -20.26
N ALA A 79 -23.43 3.26 -21.44
CA ALA A 79 -22.59 3.94 -22.42
C ALA A 79 -22.20 5.37 -21.98
N GLU A 80 -23.05 6.06 -21.21
CA GLU A 80 -22.79 7.44 -20.78
C GLU A 80 -21.63 7.51 -19.77
N MET A 81 -21.29 6.40 -19.11
CA MET A 81 -20.12 6.36 -18.22
C MET A 81 -18.80 6.65 -18.95
N LEU A 82 -18.76 6.47 -20.28
CA LEU A 82 -17.58 6.77 -21.10
C LEU A 82 -17.58 8.18 -21.67
N THR A 83 -18.62 8.97 -21.42
CA THR A 83 -18.66 10.38 -21.82
C THR A 83 -17.72 11.20 -20.93
N LEU A 84 -16.85 11.98 -21.56
CA LEU A 84 -16.00 12.94 -20.85
C LEU A 84 -16.87 14.05 -20.27
N SER A 85 -16.71 14.29 -18.97
CA SER A 85 -17.52 15.24 -18.21
C SER A 85 -16.65 15.99 -17.20
N PRO A 86 -16.86 17.31 -17.02
CA PRO A 86 -16.22 18.08 -15.96
C PRO A 86 -16.85 17.81 -14.58
N THR A 87 -18.07 17.28 -14.52
CA THR A 87 -18.79 16.95 -13.29
C THR A 87 -18.87 15.44 -13.07
N PRO A 88 -18.95 14.97 -11.80
CA PRO A 88 -19.01 13.54 -11.51
C PRO A 88 -20.24 12.86 -12.14
N TYR A 89 -20.10 11.58 -12.51
CA TYR A 89 -21.17 10.76 -13.06
C TYR A 89 -21.24 9.38 -12.40
N ALA A 90 -22.40 9.02 -11.85
CA ALA A 90 -22.57 7.73 -11.18
C ALA A 90 -24.02 7.22 -11.29
N SER A 91 -24.37 6.59 -12.41
CA SER A 91 -25.63 5.85 -12.53
C SER A 91 -25.55 4.50 -11.76
N PRO A 92 -26.69 3.92 -11.35
CA PRO A 92 -26.67 2.60 -10.70
C PRO A 92 -25.98 1.49 -11.53
N PRO A 93 -26.18 1.39 -12.87
CA PRO A 93 -25.41 0.45 -13.70
C PRO A 93 -23.90 0.76 -13.74
N THR A 94 -23.50 2.05 -13.74
CA THR A 94 -22.08 2.44 -13.64
C THR A 94 -21.45 1.98 -12.33
N VAL A 95 -22.16 2.17 -11.21
CA VAL A 95 -21.71 1.71 -9.89
C VAL A 95 -21.56 0.19 -9.89
N LEU A 96 -22.57 -0.54 -10.39
CA LEU A 96 -22.50 -2.00 -10.48
C LEU A 96 -21.31 -2.45 -11.33
N TYR A 97 -21.14 -1.90 -12.53
CA TYR A 97 -20.06 -2.26 -13.44
C TYR A 97 -18.68 -2.10 -12.79
N GLN A 98 -18.40 -0.90 -12.28
CA GLN A 98 -17.13 -0.58 -11.66
C GLN A 98 -16.84 -1.43 -10.42
N ARG A 99 -17.86 -1.76 -9.61
CA ARG A 99 -17.65 -2.66 -8.47
C ARG A 99 -17.32 -4.09 -8.92
N LEU A 100 -17.96 -4.57 -9.98
CA LEU A 100 -17.67 -5.90 -10.56
C LEU A 100 -16.26 -5.96 -11.14
N THR A 101 -15.75 -4.90 -11.76
CA THR A 101 -14.37 -4.87 -12.27
C THR A 101 -13.34 -4.94 -11.15
N VAL A 102 -13.56 -4.29 -10.00
CA VAL A 102 -12.69 -4.42 -8.81
C VAL A 102 -12.69 -5.86 -8.28
N ILE A 103 -13.87 -6.47 -8.13
CA ILE A 103 -14.00 -7.87 -7.68
C ILE A 103 -13.32 -8.83 -8.66
N PHE A 104 -13.44 -8.58 -9.97
CA PHE A 104 -12.75 -9.38 -10.99
C PHE A 104 -11.23 -9.22 -10.92
N ALA A 105 -10.74 -7.99 -10.75
CA ALA A 105 -9.32 -7.70 -10.66
C ALA A 105 -8.64 -8.36 -9.44
N ASP A 106 -9.39 -8.66 -8.38
CA ASP A 106 -8.91 -9.42 -7.22
C ASP A 106 -8.46 -10.85 -7.55
N ILE A 107 -8.77 -11.40 -8.73
CA ILE A 107 -8.18 -12.67 -9.17
C ILE A 107 -6.65 -12.62 -9.05
N ALA A 108 -6.02 -11.47 -9.34
CA ALA A 108 -4.57 -11.31 -9.14
C ALA A 108 -4.16 -11.39 -7.66
N LEU A 109 -4.96 -10.84 -6.72
CA LEU A 109 -4.76 -11.03 -5.28
C LEU A 109 -4.82 -12.50 -4.91
N LEU A 110 -5.84 -13.21 -5.38
CA LEU A 110 -6.05 -14.63 -5.09
C LEU A 110 -4.91 -15.49 -5.62
N VAL A 111 -4.48 -15.24 -6.87
CA VAL A 111 -3.35 -15.93 -7.49
C VAL A 111 -2.05 -15.62 -6.74
N GLY A 112 -1.76 -14.37 -6.42
CA GLY A 112 -0.56 -13.99 -5.68
C GLY A 112 -0.53 -14.58 -4.27
N ALA A 113 -1.61 -14.38 -3.51
CA ALA A 113 -1.73 -14.86 -2.14
C ALA A 113 -1.64 -16.38 -2.05
N SER A 114 -2.36 -17.13 -2.90
CA SER A 114 -2.32 -18.61 -2.88
C SER A 114 -0.95 -19.22 -3.18
N ARG A 115 -0.04 -18.45 -3.81
CA ARG A 115 1.33 -18.90 -4.08
C ARG A 115 2.29 -18.68 -2.92
N LEU A 116 1.96 -17.77 -1.99
CA LEU A 116 2.76 -17.43 -0.82
C LEU A 116 2.15 -17.93 0.51
N ALA A 117 0.83 -18.06 0.54
CA ALA A 117 0.00 -18.28 1.72
C ALA A 117 -0.91 -19.50 1.54
N SER A 118 -1.28 -20.14 2.65
CA SER A 118 -2.28 -21.20 2.68
C SER A 118 -3.11 -21.13 3.97
N GLY A 119 -4.27 -21.79 3.99
CA GLY A 119 -5.12 -21.88 5.18
C GLY A 119 -5.43 -20.51 5.79
N THR A 120 -5.03 -20.31 7.05
CA THR A 120 -5.30 -19.06 7.79
C THR A 120 -4.63 -17.84 7.17
N SER A 121 -3.40 -17.96 6.66
CA SER A 121 -2.69 -16.84 6.01
C SER A 121 -3.40 -16.34 4.77
N LEU A 122 -3.94 -17.26 3.98
CA LEU A 122 -4.73 -16.93 2.80
C LEU A 122 -6.01 -16.17 3.21
N ARG A 123 -6.72 -16.64 4.23
CA ARG A 123 -7.91 -15.95 4.77
C ARG A 123 -7.59 -14.54 5.25
N LEU A 124 -6.54 -14.36 6.05
CA LEU A 124 -6.13 -13.06 6.56
C LEU A 124 -5.70 -12.10 5.44
N THR A 125 -5.26 -12.61 4.29
CA THR A 125 -4.87 -11.77 3.16
C THR A 125 -6.09 -11.34 2.34
N VAL A 126 -6.96 -12.29 1.98
CA VAL A 126 -8.12 -12.03 1.11
C VAL A 126 -9.24 -11.30 1.84
N LEU A 127 -9.38 -11.52 3.14
CA LEU A 127 -10.37 -10.86 4.01
C LEU A 127 -9.75 -9.73 4.83
N ASN A 128 -8.63 -9.14 4.36
CA ASN A 128 -7.99 -8.04 5.05
C ASN A 128 -8.93 -6.83 5.14
N ALA A 129 -9.24 -6.37 6.37
CA ALA A 129 -10.21 -5.30 6.56
C ALA A 129 -9.83 -4.01 5.83
N GLY A 130 -8.58 -3.56 5.93
CA GLY A 130 -8.11 -2.38 5.21
C GLY A 130 -8.26 -2.48 3.71
N LEU A 131 -7.99 -3.67 3.13
CA LEU A 131 -8.22 -3.89 1.70
C LEU A 131 -9.72 -3.84 1.35
N LEU A 132 -10.57 -4.47 2.16
CA LEU A 132 -12.02 -4.43 1.96
C LEU A 132 -12.57 -3.00 2.00
N LEU A 133 -12.11 -2.20 2.96
CA LEU A 133 -12.52 -0.80 3.09
C LEU A 133 -12.03 0.06 1.93
N VAL A 134 -10.79 -0.13 1.47
CA VAL A 134 -10.22 0.74 0.43
C VAL A 134 -10.67 0.34 -0.97
N ASP A 135 -10.77 -0.94 -1.29
CA ASP A 135 -11.12 -1.38 -2.64
C ASP A 135 -12.63 -1.49 -2.84
N HIS A 136 -13.36 -2.05 -1.87
CA HIS A 136 -14.78 -2.39 -2.05
C HIS A 136 -15.76 -1.40 -1.39
N VAL A 137 -15.27 -0.48 -0.56
CA VAL A 137 -16.04 0.67 -0.09
C VAL A 137 -15.49 1.92 -0.77
N HIS A 138 -14.30 2.41 -0.40
CA HIS A 138 -13.71 3.64 -0.94
C HIS A 138 -13.51 3.67 -2.46
N PHE A 139 -13.35 2.50 -3.11
CA PHE A 139 -13.15 2.25 -4.54
C PHE A 139 -11.70 2.44 -5.04
N GLN A 140 -10.96 1.33 -5.11
CA GLN A 140 -9.59 1.25 -5.67
C GLN A 140 -9.28 -0.18 -6.18
N TYR A 141 -8.18 -0.32 -6.94
CA TYR A 141 -7.67 -1.60 -7.44
C TYR A 141 -6.39 -2.06 -6.71
N ASN A 142 -6.30 -1.94 -5.38
CA ASN A 142 -5.08 -2.34 -4.66
C ASN A 142 -4.89 -3.87 -4.62
N GLY A 143 -5.97 -4.65 -4.61
CA GLY A 143 -5.95 -6.10 -4.63
C GLY A 143 -5.21 -6.63 -5.86
N LEU A 144 -5.49 -6.05 -7.04
CA LEU A 144 -4.74 -6.30 -8.28
C LEU A 144 -3.23 -6.10 -8.08
N LEU A 145 -2.87 -4.90 -7.63
CA LEU A 145 -1.48 -4.46 -7.58
C LEU A 145 -0.67 -5.21 -6.53
N VAL A 146 -1.22 -5.38 -5.34
CA VAL A 146 -0.57 -6.13 -4.26
C VAL A 146 -0.58 -7.62 -4.56
N GLY A 147 -1.58 -8.15 -5.25
CA GLY A 147 -1.59 -9.51 -5.77
C GLY A 147 -0.40 -9.81 -6.68
N LEU A 148 -0.10 -8.90 -7.61
CA LEU A 148 1.10 -9.00 -8.45
C LEU A 148 2.38 -8.94 -7.62
N LEU A 149 2.46 -8.08 -6.58
CA LEU A 149 3.60 -8.07 -5.66
C LEU A 149 3.75 -9.40 -4.92
N LEU A 150 2.67 -9.97 -4.38
CA LEU A 150 2.69 -11.28 -3.72
C LEU A 150 3.17 -12.39 -4.67
N LEU A 151 2.75 -12.34 -5.94
CA LEU A 151 3.19 -13.28 -6.96
C LEU A 151 4.70 -13.14 -7.26
N VAL A 152 5.21 -11.90 -7.35
CA VAL A 152 6.65 -11.62 -7.46
C VAL A 152 7.41 -12.25 -6.29
N LEU A 153 6.98 -11.98 -5.05
CA LEU A 153 7.62 -12.52 -3.85
C LEU A 153 7.58 -14.07 -3.82
N ALA A 154 6.45 -14.67 -4.20
CA ALA A 154 6.32 -16.12 -4.27
C ALA A 154 7.25 -16.74 -5.32
N LYS A 155 7.41 -16.10 -6.49
CA LYS A 155 8.32 -16.56 -7.55
C LYS A 155 9.78 -16.44 -7.11
N LEU A 156 10.16 -15.31 -6.51
CA LEU A 156 11.51 -15.10 -5.99
C LEU A 156 11.86 -16.05 -4.84
N ARG A 157 10.87 -16.41 -4.01
CA ARG A 157 11.05 -17.38 -2.92
C ARG A 157 11.25 -18.83 -3.41
N ARG A 158 10.66 -19.22 -4.54
CA ARG A 158 10.81 -20.60 -5.06
C ARG A 158 12.14 -20.84 -5.77
N GLY A 159 12.72 -19.81 -6.40
CA GLY A 159 14.11 -19.82 -6.88
C GLY A 159 14.48 -20.85 -7.97
N GLU A 160 13.52 -21.57 -8.56
CA GLU A 160 13.78 -22.65 -9.53
C GLU A 160 12.94 -22.50 -10.81
N GLY A 161 13.47 -22.98 -11.94
CA GLY A 161 12.71 -23.17 -13.19
C GLY A 161 12.33 -21.90 -13.97
N GLY A 162 13.10 -20.80 -13.85
CA GLY A 162 12.84 -19.55 -14.58
C GLY A 162 11.85 -18.61 -13.89
N GLY A 163 11.54 -18.86 -12.62
CA GLY A 163 10.68 -18.00 -11.80
C GLY A 163 11.19 -16.57 -11.66
N GLU A 164 12.50 -16.34 -11.71
CA GLU A 164 13.14 -15.03 -11.51
C GLU A 164 12.94 -14.10 -12.70
N VAL A 165 13.01 -14.63 -13.92
CA VAL A 165 12.71 -13.88 -15.15
C VAL A 165 11.24 -13.48 -15.18
N CYS A 166 10.36 -14.41 -14.81
CA CYS A 166 8.94 -14.14 -14.65
C CYS A 166 8.67 -13.08 -13.56
N ALA A 167 9.36 -13.17 -12.41
CA ALA A 167 9.27 -12.18 -11.34
C ALA A 167 9.73 -10.80 -11.81
N ALA A 168 10.82 -10.72 -12.59
CA ALA A 168 11.31 -9.47 -13.16
C ALA A 168 10.29 -8.86 -14.14
N ALA A 169 9.69 -9.67 -15.01
CA ALA A 169 8.64 -9.22 -15.92
C ALA A 169 7.41 -8.69 -15.17
N ILE A 170 6.90 -9.46 -14.20
CA ILE A 170 5.72 -9.07 -13.41
C ILE A 170 6.02 -7.80 -12.60
N PHE A 171 7.20 -7.71 -11.98
CA PHE A 171 7.56 -6.54 -11.18
C PHE A 171 7.78 -5.30 -12.05
N ALA A 172 8.40 -5.42 -13.23
CA ALA A 172 8.51 -4.34 -14.18
C ALA A 172 7.13 -3.85 -14.65
N SER A 173 6.20 -4.78 -14.93
CA SER A 173 4.81 -4.43 -15.26
C SER A 173 4.08 -3.78 -14.08
N LEU A 174 4.33 -4.22 -12.84
CA LEU A 174 3.77 -3.62 -11.64
C LEU A 174 4.22 -2.16 -11.47
N LEU A 175 5.48 -1.84 -11.77
CA LEU A 175 5.95 -0.45 -11.76
C LEU A 175 5.26 0.41 -12.83
N GLN A 176 4.88 -0.19 -13.97
CA GLN A 176 4.11 0.47 -15.02
C GLN A 176 2.59 0.50 -14.76
N LEU A 177 2.10 -0.25 -13.75
CA LEU A 177 0.73 -0.17 -13.25
C LEU A 177 0.61 0.85 -12.12
N LYS A 178 1.58 0.89 -11.20
CA LYS A 178 1.64 1.90 -10.14
C LYS A 178 3.08 2.08 -9.66
N HIS A 179 3.63 3.28 -9.85
CA HIS A 179 4.99 3.61 -9.46
C HIS A 179 5.20 3.60 -7.93
N LEU A 180 4.13 3.54 -7.12
CA LEU A 180 4.16 3.33 -5.67
C LEU A 180 5.07 2.16 -5.27
N PHE A 181 5.12 1.08 -6.06
CA PHE A 181 5.92 -0.11 -5.75
C PHE A 181 7.44 0.06 -5.96
N LEU A 182 7.89 1.26 -6.33
CA LEU A 182 9.32 1.57 -6.45
C LEU A 182 10.09 1.31 -5.14
N PHE A 183 9.42 1.35 -3.98
CA PHE A 183 10.03 0.98 -2.69
C PHE A 183 10.62 -0.43 -2.67
N ALA A 184 10.04 -1.36 -3.44
CA ALA A 184 10.47 -2.76 -3.49
C ALA A 184 11.60 -2.98 -4.50
N ALA A 185 11.88 -2.01 -5.38
CA ALA A 185 12.85 -2.17 -6.46
C ALA A 185 14.28 -2.46 -5.98
N PRO A 186 14.83 -1.79 -4.95
CA PRO A 186 16.16 -2.13 -4.44
C PRO A 186 16.24 -3.57 -3.93
N LEU A 187 15.20 -4.04 -3.24
CA LEU A 187 15.13 -5.42 -2.72
C LEU A 187 15.04 -6.44 -3.85
N VAL A 188 14.13 -6.24 -4.81
CA VAL A 188 13.97 -7.13 -5.98
C VAL A 188 15.25 -7.17 -6.81
N PHE A 189 15.90 -6.02 -7.01
CA PHE A 189 17.17 -5.93 -7.72
C PHE A 189 18.27 -6.73 -7.00
N VAL A 190 18.49 -6.50 -5.70
CA VAL A 190 19.47 -7.24 -4.90
C VAL A 190 19.21 -8.74 -4.98
N GLN A 191 17.94 -9.15 -4.89
CA GLN A 191 17.54 -10.55 -4.95
C GLN A 191 17.86 -11.18 -6.32
N LEU A 192 17.49 -10.53 -7.42
CA LEU A 192 17.76 -11.02 -8.77
C LEU A 192 19.26 -11.04 -9.07
N LEU A 193 19.98 -9.98 -8.73
CA LEU A 193 21.42 -9.88 -8.97
C LEU A 193 22.19 -10.94 -8.16
N ARG A 194 21.92 -11.03 -6.85
CA ARG A 194 22.69 -11.90 -5.95
C ARG A 194 22.34 -13.37 -6.12
N HIS A 195 21.05 -13.71 -6.23
CA HIS A 195 20.59 -15.11 -6.20
C HIS A 195 20.44 -15.72 -7.58
N HIS A 196 20.17 -14.92 -8.62
CA HIS A 196 20.01 -15.44 -9.97
C HIS A 196 21.26 -15.22 -10.82
N VAL A 197 21.71 -13.97 -10.94
CA VAL A 197 22.85 -13.62 -11.82
C VAL A 197 24.16 -14.16 -11.27
N MET A 198 24.51 -13.82 -10.02
CA MET A 198 25.81 -14.15 -9.42
C MET A 198 25.96 -15.61 -8.98
N ARG A 199 24.87 -16.39 -8.95
CA ARG A 199 24.94 -17.85 -8.73
C ARG A 199 25.22 -18.64 -10.00
N ALA A 200 25.41 -17.99 -11.14
CA ALA A 200 25.79 -18.68 -12.35
C ALA A 200 27.17 -19.34 -12.19
N PRO A 201 27.36 -20.61 -12.61
CA PRO A 201 28.64 -21.31 -12.49
C PRO A 201 29.77 -20.70 -13.32
N ARG A 202 29.46 -19.84 -14.31
CA ARG A 202 30.43 -19.22 -15.21
C ARG A 202 30.12 -17.74 -15.42
N PRO A 203 31.13 -16.85 -15.52
CA PRO A 203 30.93 -15.42 -15.76
C PRO A 203 30.11 -15.11 -17.02
N ALA A 204 30.36 -15.83 -18.12
CA ALA A 204 29.60 -15.66 -19.37
C ALA A 204 28.10 -15.95 -19.19
N LEU A 205 27.75 -16.94 -18.35
CA LEU A 205 26.36 -17.25 -18.03
C LEU A 205 25.75 -16.21 -17.09
N ALA A 206 26.52 -15.65 -16.15
CA ALA A 206 26.09 -14.52 -15.33
C ALA A 206 25.74 -13.32 -16.23
N LEU A 207 26.63 -12.97 -17.18
CA LEU A 207 26.38 -11.91 -18.15
C LEU A 207 25.13 -12.18 -18.99
N ARG A 208 24.93 -13.43 -19.46
CA ARG A 208 23.72 -13.81 -20.19
C ARG A 208 22.45 -13.66 -19.34
N ARG A 209 22.48 -14.05 -18.06
CA ARG A 209 21.35 -13.87 -17.13
C ARG A 209 21.07 -12.40 -16.89
N LEU A 210 22.11 -11.59 -16.67
CA LEU A 210 21.98 -10.14 -16.50
C LEU A 210 21.39 -9.47 -17.74
N ALA A 211 21.91 -9.80 -18.92
CA ALA A 211 21.41 -9.29 -20.20
C ALA A 211 19.96 -9.73 -20.44
N GLY A 212 19.60 -10.98 -20.12
CA GLY A 212 18.23 -11.48 -20.22
C GLY A 212 17.25 -10.73 -19.30
N LEU A 213 17.63 -10.50 -18.04
CA LEU A 213 16.83 -9.69 -17.12
C LEU A 213 16.70 -8.24 -17.59
N GLY A 214 17.81 -7.65 -18.05
CA GLY A 214 17.83 -6.31 -18.62
C GLY A 214 16.92 -6.18 -19.84
N ALA A 215 16.97 -7.15 -20.77
CA ALA A 215 16.12 -7.19 -21.95
C ALA A 215 14.63 -7.29 -21.59
N VAL A 216 14.27 -8.06 -20.55
CA VAL A 216 12.89 -8.14 -20.05
C VAL A 216 12.42 -6.81 -19.50
N VAL A 217 13.22 -6.16 -18.65
CA VAL A 217 12.87 -4.85 -18.07
C VAL A 217 12.75 -3.79 -19.17
N VAL A 218 13.72 -3.72 -20.08
CA VAL A 218 13.71 -2.78 -21.22
C VAL A 218 12.52 -3.07 -22.14
N GLY A 219 12.20 -4.33 -22.41
CA GLY A 219 11.05 -4.70 -23.23
C GLY A 219 9.73 -4.27 -22.61
N VAL A 220 9.54 -4.50 -21.31
CA VAL A 220 8.33 -4.07 -20.58
C VAL A 220 8.21 -2.55 -20.51
N PHE A 221 9.28 -1.84 -20.14
CA PHE A 221 9.27 -0.38 -20.09
C PHE A 221 9.11 0.22 -21.49
N GLY A 222 9.72 -0.38 -22.51
CA GLY A 222 9.56 0.00 -23.90
C GLY A 222 8.11 -0.14 -24.37
N ALA A 223 7.47 -1.28 -24.10
CA ALA A 223 6.06 -1.49 -24.42
C ALA A 223 5.13 -0.48 -23.72
N SER A 224 5.50 0.01 -22.54
CA SER A 224 4.72 0.99 -21.80
C SER A 224 4.98 2.44 -22.25
N LEU A 225 6.24 2.83 -22.37
CA LEU A 225 6.66 4.23 -22.52
C LEU A 225 6.93 4.63 -23.98
N ALA A 226 7.33 3.71 -24.86
CA ALA A 226 7.66 4.04 -26.25
C ALA A 226 6.48 4.65 -27.03
N PRO A 227 5.22 4.21 -26.87
CA PRO A 227 4.08 4.87 -27.51
C PRO A 227 3.97 6.36 -27.11
N PHE A 228 4.21 6.69 -25.85
CA PHE A 228 4.17 8.07 -25.34
C PHE A 228 5.40 8.87 -25.73
N ALA A 229 6.55 8.21 -25.92
CA ALA A 229 7.74 8.83 -26.51
C ALA A 229 7.48 9.27 -27.96
N ALA A 230 6.84 8.39 -28.75
CA ALA A 230 6.54 8.66 -30.16
C ALA A 230 5.59 9.85 -30.34
N VAL A 231 4.66 10.07 -29.39
CA VAL A 231 3.73 11.22 -29.41
C VAL A 231 4.22 12.42 -28.57
N GLY A 232 5.48 12.43 -28.14
CA GLY A 232 6.09 13.56 -27.42
C GLY A 232 5.55 13.81 -26.00
N GLN A 233 4.87 12.84 -25.38
CA GLN A 233 4.22 13.01 -24.07
C GLN A 233 5.09 12.65 -22.86
N LEU A 234 6.30 12.10 -23.02
CA LEU A 234 7.13 11.67 -21.89
C LEU A 234 7.36 12.75 -20.80
N PRO A 235 7.65 14.03 -21.14
CA PRO A 235 7.84 15.05 -20.11
C PRO A 235 6.57 15.31 -19.29
N GLN A 236 5.40 15.29 -19.95
CA GLN A 236 4.12 15.48 -19.29
C GLN A 236 3.75 14.28 -18.42
N LEU A 237 3.93 13.06 -18.93
CA LEU A 237 3.77 11.83 -18.17
C LEU A 237 4.62 11.87 -16.89
N ALA A 238 5.90 12.23 -16.99
CA ALA A 238 6.78 12.31 -15.83
C ALA A 238 6.30 13.31 -14.76
N ARG A 239 5.78 14.47 -15.18
CA ARG A 239 5.20 15.48 -14.27
C ARG A 239 3.94 14.99 -13.56
N ARG A 240 3.12 14.17 -14.22
CA ARG A 240 1.93 13.54 -13.63
C ARG A 240 2.30 12.46 -12.61
N LEU A 241 3.24 11.59 -12.97
CA LEU A 241 3.67 10.50 -12.08
C LEU A 241 4.42 10.99 -10.84
N PHE A 242 5.18 12.08 -10.96
CA PHE A 242 5.99 12.62 -9.86
C PHE A 242 5.63 14.09 -9.57
N PRO A 243 4.47 14.35 -8.94
CA PRO A 243 3.97 15.70 -8.70
C PRO A 243 4.64 16.36 -7.50
N PHE A 244 5.95 16.63 -7.59
CA PHE A 244 6.76 17.20 -6.50
C PHE A 244 6.32 18.61 -6.02
N GLY A 245 5.36 19.24 -6.71
CA GLY A 245 4.74 20.49 -6.29
C GLY A 245 3.62 20.35 -5.26
N ARG A 246 3.13 19.13 -4.95
CA ARG A 246 1.98 18.91 -4.04
C ARG A 246 2.33 19.00 -2.55
N GLY A 247 3.60 19.17 -2.20
CA GLY A 247 4.06 19.25 -0.81
C GLY A 247 4.19 17.88 -0.14
N LEU A 248 4.76 17.87 1.07
CA LEU A 248 5.07 16.63 1.80
C LEU A 248 3.82 15.91 2.34
N MET A 249 2.86 16.69 2.84
CA MET A 249 1.64 16.21 3.51
C MET A 249 0.40 16.88 2.93
N HIS A 250 -0.74 16.19 3.02
CA HIS A 250 -2.05 16.73 2.69
C HIS A 250 -2.89 17.07 3.93
N ALA A 251 -4.15 17.46 3.74
CA ALA A 251 -5.04 17.88 4.83
C ALA A 251 -5.31 16.78 5.88
N TYR A 252 -5.42 15.51 5.43
CA TYR A 252 -5.35 14.35 6.33
C TYR A 252 -3.91 13.83 6.36
N TRP A 253 -3.38 13.61 7.56
CA TRP A 253 -2.01 13.20 7.76
C TRP A 253 -1.93 11.68 7.80
N ALA A 254 -1.17 11.09 6.87
CA ALA A 254 -0.87 9.69 6.98
C ALA A 254 -0.16 9.37 8.30
N ALA A 255 -0.46 8.21 8.86
CA ALA A 255 0.10 7.72 10.13
C ALA A 255 1.57 7.30 9.99
N ASN A 256 2.40 8.19 9.43
CA ASN A 256 3.81 8.01 9.13
C ASN A 256 4.70 8.93 9.98
N ALA A 257 6.00 9.02 9.68
CA ALA A 257 6.93 9.85 10.44
C ALA A 257 6.58 11.34 10.37
N TYR A 258 5.95 11.79 9.29
CA TYR A 258 5.65 13.20 9.08
C TYR A 258 4.50 13.71 9.94
N ALA A 259 3.54 12.85 10.33
CA ALA A 259 2.54 13.23 11.33
C ALA A 259 3.19 13.65 12.67
N LEU A 260 4.19 12.89 13.13
CA LEU A 260 4.95 13.23 14.34
C LEU A 260 5.79 14.49 14.12
N TYR A 261 6.48 14.59 12.98
CA TYR A 261 7.31 15.74 12.62
C TYR A 261 6.52 17.04 12.59
N ALA A 262 5.40 17.08 11.87
CA ALA A 262 4.56 18.26 11.73
C ALA A 262 3.86 18.63 13.05
N THR A 263 3.57 17.65 13.92
CA THR A 263 3.06 17.92 15.27
C THR A 263 4.12 18.56 16.14
N ALA A 264 5.34 18.03 16.13
CA ALA A 264 6.46 18.60 16.87
C ALA A 264 6.75 20.04 16.39
N ASP A 265 6.77 20.26 15.08
CA ASP A 265 6.94 21.58 14.46
C ASP A 265 5.89 22.60 14.97
N LYS A 266 4.61 22.21 14.97
CA LYS A 266 3.52 23.05 15.49
C LYS A 266 3.60 23.27 17.00
N ALA A 267 3.96 22.24 17.77
CA ALA A 267 4.09 22.34 19.22
C ALA A 267 5.23 23.29 19.62
N MET A 268 6.38 23.19 18.94
CA MET A 268 7.48 24.13 19.12
C MET A 268 7.08 25.54 18.71
N ALA A 269 6.40 25.71 17.57
CA ALA A 269 5.93 27.03 17.15
C ALA A 269 4.98 27.66 18.18
N ALA A 270 4.09 26.87 18.78
CA ALA A 270 3.21 27.32 19.85
C ALA A 270 3.98 27.69 21.13
N ALA A 271 4.94 26.86 21.53
CA ALA A 271 5.80 27.15 22.68
C ALA A 271 6.64 28.42 22.48
N GLY A 272 7.24 28.59 21.29
CA GLY A 272 8.03 29.77 20.94
C GLY A 272 7.21 31.06 20.91
N ARG A 273 5.94 31.00 20.50
CA ARG A 273 5.00 32.14 20.63
C ARG A 273 4.67 32.45 22.08
N ALA A 274 4.44 31.43 22.91
CA ALA A 274 4.11 31.62 24.31
C ALA A 274 5.28 32.21 25.13
N THR A 275 6.53 31.90 24.76
CA THR A 275 7.73 32.43 25.42
C THR A 275 8.27 33.72 24.79
N GLY A 276 7.69 34.19 23.69
CA GLY A 276 8.20 35.33 22.93
C GLY A 276 9.52 35.04 22.18
N ALA A 277 9.97 33.79 22.16
CA ALA A 277 11.22 33.40 21.50
C ALA A 277 11.13 33.58 19.98
N TRP A 278 9.96 33.35 19.37
CA TRP A 278 9.77 33.43 17.91
C TRP A 278 8.56 34.25 17.51
N SER A 279 8.75 35.12 16.51
CA SER A 279 7.65 35.80 15.79
C SER A 279 7.19 34.90 14.63
N VAL A 280 6.43 33.85 14.94
CA VAL A 280 5.79 33.03 13.90
C VAL A 280 4.41 33.61 13.62
N ALA A 281 4.17 34.07 12.38
CA ALA A 281 2.90 34.67 11.96
C ALA A 281 1.72 33.72 12.26
N ALA A 282 0.69 34.25 12.93
CA ALA A 282 -0.53 33.51 13.21
C ALA A 282 -1.27 33.22 11.89
N GLY A 283 -1.61 31.95 11.63
CA GLY A 283 -2.51 31.58 10.54
C GLY A 283 -1.90 30.83 9.34
N GLN A 284 -0.63 30.39 9.37
CA GLN A 284 -0.16 29.47 8.33
C GLN A 284 -0.92 28.13 8.40
N ALA A 285 -1.41 27.70 7.23
CA ALA A 285 -2.45 26.70 7.06
C ALA A 285 -2.07 25.29 7.57
N VAL A 286 -3.09 24.47 7.83
CA VAL A 286 -2.97 23.05 8.13
C VAL A 286 -2.35 22.33 6.93
N GLY A 287 -1.05 22.04 6.98
CA GLY A 287 -0.36 21.26 5.93
C GLY A 287 1.11 21.62 5.71
N THR A 288 1.57 22.78 6.18
CA THR A 288 2.98 23.18 6.05
C THR A 288 3.78 22.69 7.26
N ALA A 289 4.61 21.67 7.06
CA ALA A 289 5.79 21.48 7.90
C ALA A 289 6.81 22.56 7.53
N GLY A 290 7.56 23.07 8.50
CA GLY A 290 8.58 24.11 8.24
C GLY A 290 8.38 25.41 9.01
N LEU A 291 7.56 25.44 10.06
CA LEU A 291 7.39 26.63 10.91
C LEU A 291 8.66 26.91 11.71
N VAL A 292 9.33 25.85 12.15
CA VAL A 292 10.48 25.84 13.05
C VAL A 292 11.50 24.82 12.59
N LEU A 293 11.03 23.60 12.31
CA LEU A 293 11.85 22.52 11.81
C LEU A 293 12.21 22.73 10.33
N PRO A 294 13.30 22.13 9.83
CA PRO A 294 13.68 22.26 8.42
C PRO A 294 12.62 21.75 7.43
N ASP A 295 12.59 22.34 6.24
CA ASP A 295 11.78 21.83 5.13
C ASP A 295 12.29 20.46 4.64
N ILE A 296 11.38 19.52 4.43
CA ILE A 296 11.69 18.15 3.96
C ILE A 296 11.27 18.02 2.50
N ARG A 297 12.28 17.91 1.63
CA ARG A 297 12.11 17.77 0.18
C ARG A 297 12.16 16.31 -0.26
N ALA A 298 11.65 16.04 -1.46
CA ALA A 298 11.64 14.69 -2.04
C ALA A 298 13.00 13.96 -2.02
N PRO A 299 14.16 14.62 -2.30
CA PRO A 299 15.47 13.96 -2.20
C PRO A 299 15.82 13.52 -0.78
N HIS A 300 15.43 14.29 0.25
CA HIS A 300 15.65 13.91 1.65
C HIS A 300 14.89 12.63 1.99
N CYS A 301 13.62 12.55 1.58
CA CYS A 301 12.79 11.36 1.73
C CYS A 301 13.41 10.14 1.02
N ALA A 302 13.81 10.30 -0.24
CA ALA A 302 14.44 9.24 -1.01
C ALA A 302 15.72 8.70 -0.34
N PHE A 303 16.57 9.61 0.14
CA PHE A 303 17.77 9.26 0.91
C PHE A 303 17.42 8.51 2.20
N LEU A 304 16.47 8.99 2.99
CA LEU A 304 16.05 8.36 4.25
C LEU A 304 15.47 6.95 4.01
N VAL A 305 14.65 6.76 2.98
CA VAL A 305 14.11 5.44 2.63
C VAL A 305 15.24 4.47 2.29
N LEU A 306 16.19 4.88 1.44
CA LEU A 306 17.33 4.03 1.09
C LEU A 306 18.24 3.74 2.29
N LEU A 307 18.47 4.74 3.15
CA LEU A 307 19.25 4.59 4.37
C LEU A 307 18.60 3.57 5.32
N LEU A 308 17.29 3.65 5.51
CA LEU A 308 16.54 2.69 6.33
C LEU A 308 16.54 1.30 5.70
N GLN A 309 16.44 1.17 4.39
CA GLN A 309 16.49 -0.12 3.71
C GLN A 309 17.89 -0.77 3.73
N ALA A 310 18.97 0.03 3.83
CA ALA A 310 20.35 -0.42 3.67
C ALA A 310 20.73 -1.66 4.53
N PRO A 311 20.41 -1.74 5.84
CA PRO A 311 20.72 -2.92 6.65
C PRO A 311 20.09 -4.21 6.10
N VAL A 312 18.84 -4.13 5.65
CA VAL A 312 18.11 -5.27 5.07
C VAL A 312 18.66 -5.63 3.69
N LEU A 313 19.00 -4.64 2.86
CA LEU A 313 19.59 -4.88 1.54
C LEU A 313 20.98 -5.51 1.64
N VAL A 314 21.85 -4.98 2.50
CA VAL A 314 23.18 -5.53 2.78
C VAL A 314 23.10 -6.92 3.39
N GLY A 315 22.17 -7.13 4.34
CA GLY A 315 21.94 -8.45 4.92
C GLY A 315 21.46 -9.47 3.89
N THR A 316 20.52 -9.09 3.03
CA THR A 316 19.98 -9.95 1.95
C THR A 316 21.06 -10.27 0.92
N TRP A 317 21.94 -9.32 0.61
CA TRP A 317 23.10 -9.52 -0.27
C TRP A 317 24.09 -10.53 0.31
N ARG A 318 24.43 -10.37 1.61
CA ARG A 318 25.41 -11.22 2.30
C ARG A 318 24.86 -12.62 2.59
N ARG A 319 23.59 -12.72 3.01
CA ARG A 319 22.92 -13.96 3.41
C ARG A 319 21.63 -14.15 2.61
N PRO A 320 21.76 -14.56 1.34
CA PRO A 320 20.64 -14.75 0.44
C PRO A 320 19.71 -15.91 0.89
N ARG A 321 18.59 -15.60 1.59
CA ARG A 321 17.60 -16.59 2.07
C ARG A 321 16.22 -16.38 1.46
N PRO A 322 15.61 -17.38 0.80
CA PRO A 322 14.29 -17.24 0.18
C PRO A 322 13.16 -16.89 1.17
N GLU A 323 13.23 -17.42 2.39
CA GLU A 323 12.25 -17.21 3.46
C GLU A 323 12.26 -15.76 3.97
N ALA A 324 13.39 -15.06 3.84
CA ALA A 324 13.58 -13.70 4.31
C ALA A 324 13.06 -12.64 3.33
N ILE A 325 12.74 -12.99 2.08
CA ILE A 325 12.35 -12.02 1.04
C ILE A 325 11.02 -11.33 1.39
N ALA A 326 10.00 -12.08 1.80
CA ALA A 326 8.71 -11.48 2.15
C ALA A 326 8.79 -10.62 3.43
N PRO A 327 9.45 -11.06 4.53
CA PRO A 327 9.78 -10.19 5.65
C PRO A 327 10.58 -8.93 5.26
N ALA A 328 11.56 -9.06 4.37
CA ALA A 328 12.32 -7.91 3.85
C ALA A 328 11.40 -6.94 3.10
N ALA A 329 10.45 -7.44 2.31
CA ALA A 329 9.47 -6.61 1.60
C ALA A 329 8.52 -5.88 2.54
N VAL A 330 8.08 -6.51 3.65
CA VAL A 330 7.32 -5.84 4.72
C VAL A 330 8.14 -4.68 5.29
N TYR A 331 9.40 -4.92 5.66
CA TYR A 331 10.26 -3.87 6.21
C TYR A 331 10.51 -2.73 5.21
N CYS A 332 10.85 -3.04 3.95
CA CYS A 332 11.11 -2.04 2.93
C CYS A 332 9.85 -1.22 2.61
N GLY A 333 8.67 -1.85 2.63
CA GLY A 333 7.38 -1.18 2.50
C GLY A 333 7.08 -0.25 3.67
N LEU A 334 7.37 -0.66 4.91
CA LEU A 334 7.23 0.20 6.08
C LEU A 334 8.23 1.36 6.08
N ALA A 335 9.48 1.16 5.64
CA ALA A 335 10.45 2.23 5.46
C ALA A 335 9.93 3.31 4.50
N ALA A 336 9.38 2.89 3.36
CA ALA A 336 8.81 3.79 2.37
C ALA A 336 7.52 4.44 2.86
N PHE A 337 6.67 3.72 3.60
CA PHE A 337 5.47 4.32 4.18
C PHE A 337 5.81 5.40 5.22
N LEU A 338 6.82 5.13 6.07
CA LEU A 338 7.24 6.05 7.13
C LEU A 338 7.92 7.31 6.59
N CYS A 339 8.80 7.17 5.60
CA CYS A 339 9.72 8.23 5.16
C CYS A 339 9.63 8.57 3.66
N GLY A 340 8.63 8.08 2.95
CA GLY A 340 8.43 8.38 1.54
C GLY A 340 7.86 9.79 1.34
N TYR A 341 8.26 10.45 0.26
CA TYR A 341 7.70 11.75 -0.09
C TYR A 341 6.23 11.59 -0.50
N HIS A 342 5.35 12.46 0.01
CA HIS A 342 3.97 12.55 -0.45
C HIS A 342 3.18 11.23 -0.32
N VAL A 343 3.42 10.51 0.79
CA VAL A 343 2.78 9.22 1.08
C VAL A 343 1.42 9.42 1.74
N HIS A 344 0.40 8.79 1.15
CA HIS A 344 -0.96 8.74 1.67
C HIS A 344 -1.22 7.52 2.57
N GLU A 345 -2.29 7.59 3.33
CA GLU A 345 -2.74 6.57 4.30
C GLU A 345 -2.86 5.18 3.66
N LYS A 346 -3.44 5.15 2.46
CA LYS A 346 -3.69 3.92 1.67
C LYS A 346 -2.41 3.14 1.36
N ALA A 347 -1.25 3.81 1.37
CA ALA A 347 0.05 3.18 1.11
C ALA A 347 0.52 2.23 2.23
N ILE A 348 -0.21 2.11 3.35
CA ILE A 348 0.04 1.09 4.37
C ILE A 348 -0.37 -0.33 3.93
N LEU A 349 -1.24 -0.44 2.90
CA LEU A 349 -1.79 -1.73 2.45
C LEU A 349 -0.74 -2.71 1.91
N PRO A 350 0.24 -2.33 1.06
CA PRO A 350 1.23 -3.28 0.56
C PRO A 350 2.00 -4.02 1.68
N PRO A 351 2.65 -3.35 2.66
CA PRO A 351 3.33 -4.08 3.73
C PRO A 351 2.36 -4.88 4.62
N LEU A 352 1.13 -4.40 4.85
CA LEU A 352 0.11 -5.12 5.62
C LEU A 352 -0.34 -6.44 4.98
N LEU A 353 -0.57 -6.43 3.67
CA LEU A 353 -1.02 -7.60 2.92
C LEU A 353 0.10 -8.63 2.75
N VAL A 354 1.34 -8.17 2.51
CA VAL A 354 2.51 -9.06 2.53
C VAL A 354 2.66 -9.71 3.90
N LEU A 355 2.50 -8.95 5.00
CA LEU A 355 2.54 -9.47 6.36
C LEU A 355 1.41 -10.48 6.63
N SER A 356 0.20 -10.19 6.16
CA SER A 356 -0.97 -11.10 6.27
C SER A 356 -0.69 -12.43 5.58
N ALA A 357 -0.08 -12.39 4.39
CA ALA A 357 0.22 -13.56 3.58
C ALA A 357 1.29 -14.47 4.20
N ILE A 358 2.12 -13.95 5.10
CA ILE A 358 3.13 -14.73 5.83
C ILE A 358 2.74 -15.01 7.30
N SER A 359 1.52 -14.65 7.71
CA SER A 359 1.00 -14.87 9.08
C SER A 359 0.03 -16.05 9.15
N PRO A 360 0.16 -17.02 10.09
CA PRO A 360 1.22 -17.18 11.06
C PRO A 360 2.56 -17.59 10.40
N PRO A 361 3.70 -17.36 11.06
CA PRO A 361 4.99 -17.73 10.50
C PRO A 361 5.14 -19.24 10.38
N ALA A 362 5.87 -19.67 9.35
CA ALA A 362 6.27 -21.08 9.21
C ALA A 362 7.23 -21.51 10.34
N ASP A 363 8.12 -20.62 10.77
CA ASP A 363 9.04 -20.87 11.88
C ASP A 363 8.35 -20.57 13.24
N PRO A 364 8.17 -21.57 14.12
CA PRO A 364 7.57 -21.38 15.44
C PRO A 364 8.32 -20.38 16.31
N THR A 365 9.64 -20.27 16.16
CA THR A 365 10.48 -19.38 16.97
C THR A 365 10.26 -17.90 16.62
N ALA A 366 9.76 -17.60 15.42
CA ALA A 366 9.36 -16.26 15.00
C ALA A 366 7.96 -15.86 15.51
N ARG A 367 7.15 -16.81 16.03
CA ARG A 367 5.72 -16.62 16.35
C ARG A 367 5.46 -15.43 17.27
N GLY A 368 6.30 -15.23 18.28
CA GLY A 368 6.16 -14.09 19.21
C GLY A 368 6.34 -12.73 18.53
N VAL A 369 7.41 -12.56 17.73
CA VAL A 369 7.65 -11.30 17.01
C VAL A 369 6.57 -11.08 15.94
N HIS A 370 6.19 -12.14 15.24
CA HIS A 370 5.19 -12.10 14.18
C HIS A 370 3.80 -11.73 14.71
N ALA A 371 3.40 -12.30 15.85
CA ALA A 371 2.12 -12.03 16.47
C ALA A 371 2.00 -10.56 16.89
N ARG A 372 3.05 -10.05 17.52
CA ARG A 372 3.14 -8.64 17.92
C ARG A 372 3.09 -7.72 16.70
N LEU A 373 3.86 -8.04 15.65
CA LEU A 373 3.88 -7.25 14.42
C LEU A 373 2.51 -7.23 13.72
N LEU A 374 1.86 -8.38 13.55
CA LEU A 374 0.56 -8.46 12.90
C LEU A 374 -0.49 -7.65 13.66
N LEU A 375 -0.63 -7.88 14.98
CA LEU A 375 -1.66 -7.23 15.77
C LEU A 375 -1.45 -5.72 15.90
N LEU A 376 -0.21 -5.26 16.04
CA LEU A 376 0.09 -3.82 16.11
C LEU A 376 -0.12 -3.14 14.75
N LEU A 377 0.46 -3.71 13.69
CA LEU A 377 0.40 -3.09 12.37
C LEU A 377 -1.00 -3.12 11.79
N SER A 378 -1.74 -4.23 11.91
CA SER A 378 -3.11 -4.32 11.39
C SER A 378 -4.03 -3.38 12.12
N THR A 379 -3.97 -3.33 13.46
CA THR A 379 -4.83 -2.42 14.24
C THR A 379 -4.54 -0.97 13.89
N ALA A 380 -3.27 -0.54 13.95
CA ALA A 380 -2.90 0.84 13.65
C ALA A 380 -3.17 1.22 12.18
N GLY A 381 -2.78 0.34 11.25
CA GLY A 381 -2.93 0.58 9.82
C GLY A 381 -4.38 0.57 9.37
N HIS A 382 -5.23 -0.34 9.86
CA HIS A 382 -6.66 -0.35 9.53
C HIS A 382 -7.41 0.80 10.19
N TYR A 383 -7.12 1.12 11.45
CA TYR A 383 -7.76 2.24 12.13
C TYR A 383 -7.42 3.59 11.48
N ALA A 384 -6.19 3.76 11.01
CA ALA A 384 -5.75 4.95 10.27
C ALA A 384 -6.47 5.14 8.92
N LEU A 385 -7.17 4.12 8.41
CA LEU A 385 -7.96 4.23 7.17
C LEU A 385 -9.40 4.69 7.43
N LEU A 386 -9.90 4.61 8.68
CA LEU A 386 -11.29 4.97 9.00
C LEU A 386 -11.68 6.39 8.59
N PRO A 387 -10.82 7.42 8.73
CA PRO A 387 -11.19 8.76 8.30
C PRO A 387 -11.44 8.93 6.79
N LEU A 388 -11.01 7.97 5.96
CA LEU A 388 -11.37 7.93 4.53
C LEU A 388 -12.86 7.63 4.31
N LEU A 389 -13.52 7.05 5.32
CA LEU A 389 -14.92 6.63 5.33
C LEU A 389 -15.69 7.47 6.36
N HIS A 390 -15.90 8.75 6.03
CA HIS A 390 -16.48 9.74 6.94
C HIS A 390 -18.02 9.73 6.97
N GLN A 391 -18.67 8.96 6.09
CA GLN A 391 -20.13 8.91 6.05
C GLN A 391 -20.68 8.12 7.26
N PRO A 392 -21.73 8.61 7.93
CA PRO A 392 -22.34 7.92 9.07
C PRO A 392 -22.81 6.49 8.75
N ALA A 393 -23.28 6.24 7.52
CA ALA A 393 -23.73 4.93 7.07
C ALA A 393 -22.62 3.85 7.14
N GLU A 394 -21.36 4.24 6.94
CA GLU A 394 -20.21 3.34 6.93
C GLU A 394 -19.59 3.13 8.31
N TYR A 395 -20.08 3.84 9.33
CA TYR A 395 -19.53 3.77 10.69
C TYR A 395 -19.56 2.33 11.21
N THR A 396 -20.75 1.72 11.26
CA THR A 396 -20.93 0.38 11.82
C THR A 396 -20.16 -0.67 11.02
N LEU A 397 -20.26 -0.62 9.68
CA LEU A 397 -19.60 -1.58 8.80
C LEU A 397 -18.08 -1.54 8.96
N SER A 398 -17.48 -0.34 8.93
CA SER A 398 -16.03 -0.19 9.01
C SER A 398 -15.45 -0.70 10.33
N ARG A 399 -16.06 -0.40 11.47
CA ARG A 399 -15.62 -0.91 12.78
C ARG A 399 -15.85 -2.41 12.91
N ALA A 400 -16.97 -2.92 12.39
CA ALA A 400 -17.24 -4.36 12.40
C ALA A 400 -16.18 -5.14 11.62
N LEU A 401 -15.78 -4.67 10.44
CA LEU A 401 -14.71 -5.28 9.64
C LEU A 401 -13.35 -5.26 10.36
N LEU A 402 -12.99 -4.13 10.99
CA LEU A 402 -11.76 -4.02 11.79
C LEU A 402 -11.75 -5.01 12.97
N LEU A 403 -12.84 -5.06 13.74
CA LEU A 403 -12.97 -5.97 14.89
C LEU A 403 -12.95 -7.43 14.46
N ALA A 404 -13.64 -7.77 13.37
CA ALA A 404 -13.64 -9.12 12.80
C ALA A 404 -12.24 -9.54 12.36
N TYR A 405 -11.49 -8.63 11.70
CA TYR A 405 -10.11 -8.89 11.31
C TYR A 405 -9.19 -9.05 12.52
N PHE A 406 -9.31 -8.17 13.53
CA PHE A 406 -8.54 -8.29 14.76
C PHE A 406 -8.79 -9.62 15.46
N ALA A 407 -10.05 -10.03 15.60
CA ALA A 407 -10.42 -11.32 16.18
C ALA A 407 -9.85 -12.51 15.37
N ALA A 408 -9.93 -12.44 14.04
CA ALA A 408 -9.36 -13.47 13.16
C ALA A 408 -7.83 -13.55 13.27
N ALA A 409 -7.14 -12.40 13.30
CA ALA A 409 -5.70 -12.32 13.49
C ALA A 409 -5.28 -12.84 14.87
N TRP A 410 -6.02 -12.49 15.93
CA TRP A 410 -5.79 -12.99 17.27
C TRP A 410 -5.94 -14.52 17.35
N ALA A 411 -7.04 -15.05 16.79
CA ALA A 411 -7.31 -16.48 16.72
C ALA A 411 -6.23 -17.25 15.95
N ALA A 412 -5.72 -16.66 14.87
CA ALA A 412 -4.67 -17.23 14.03
C ALA A 412 -3.32 -17.41 14.75
N LEU A 413 -3.08 -16.68 15.84
CA LEU A 413 -1.81 -16.59 16.54
C LEU A 413 -1.82 -17.26 17.93
N THR A 414 -2.87 -18.02 18.25
CA THR A 414 -3.27 -18.39 19.61
C THR A 414 -2.24 -19.17 20.46
N PRO A 415 -2.05 -18.79 21.74
CA PRO A 415 -2.23 -17.45 22.29
C PRO A 415 -1.07 -16.53 21.88
N PRO A 416 -1.32 -15.30 21.41
CA PRO A 416 -0.26 -14.37 21.07
C PRO A 416 0.49 -13.89 22.33
N SER A 417 1.81 -14.03 22.33
CA SER A 417 2.67 -13.52 23.42
C SER A 417 2.93 -12.02 23.24
N LEU A 418 2.00 -11.20 23.72
CA LEU A 418 2.12 -9.74 23.74
C LEU A 418 2.85 -9.24 24.99
N ARG A 419 3.69 -8.22 24.84
CA ARG A 419 4.32 -7.53 25.99
C ARG A 419 3.31 -6.58 26.63
N TRP A 420 3.57 -6.16 27.87
CA TRP A 420 2.70 -5.24 28.60
C TRP A 420 2.47 -3.92 27.83
N HIS A 421 3.51 -3.37 27.20
CA HIS A 421 3.41 -2.14 26.43
C HIS A 421 2.64 -2.34 25.11
N ASP A 422 2.67 -3.54 24.51
CA ASP A 422 1.86 -3.83 23.32
C ASP A 422 0.38 -3.90 23.70
N ARG A 423 0.07 -4.51 24.85
CA ARG A 423 -1.30 -4.56 25.40
C ARG A 423 -1.80 -3.16 25.75
N LEU A 424 -0.97 -2.34 26.38
CA LEU A 424 -1.30 -0.96 26.71
C LEU A 424 -1.58 -0.11 25.45
N TYR A 425 -0.74 -0.26 24.42
CA TYR A 425 -0.97 0.38 23.12
C TYR A 425 -2.26 -0.09 22.45
N LEU A 426 -2.53 -1.40 22.41
CA LEU A 426 -3.78 -1.89 21.82
C LEU A 426 -5.02 -1.43 22.62
N ALA A 427 -4.92 -1.38 23.95
CA ALA A 427 -6.01 -0.90 24.81
C ALA A 427 -6.32 0.59 24.59
N GLY A 428 -5.34 1.42 24.22
CA GLY A 428 -5.55 2.84 24.00
C GLY A 428 -6.37 3.19 22.75
N PHE A 429 -6.65 2.25 21.85
CA PHE A 429 -7.65 2.45 20.80
C PHE A 429 -9.07 2.63 21.35
N VAL A 430 -9.38 2.09 22.53
CA VAL A 430 -10.69 2.28 23.17
C VAL A 430 -10.94 3.74 23.56
N PRO A 431 -10.09 4.39 24.39
CA PRO A 431 -10.27 5.81 24.68
C PRO A 431 -10.10 6.70 23.45
N LEU A 432 -9.27 6.31 22.46
CA LEU A 432 -9.18 7.04 21.19
C LEU A 432 -10.51 7.01 20.43
N GLU A 433 -11.14 5.85 20.27
CA GLU A 433 -12.44 5.73 19.60
C GLU A 433 -13.53 6.47 20.39
N LEU A 434 -13.54 6.36 21.71
CA LEU A 434 -14.47 7.13 22.54
C LEU A 434 -14.30 8.64 22.36
N PHE A 435 -13.05 9.09 22.26
CA PHE A 435 -12.73 10.49 22.02
C PHE A 435 -13.20 10.95 20.64
N VAL A 436 -12.82 10.22 19.59
CA VAL A 436 -13.13 10.55 18.19
C VAL A 436 -14.63 10.51 17.91
N SER A 437 -15.33 9.48 18.41
CA SER A 437 -16.72 9.22 18.05
C SER A 437 -17.74 9.91 18.95
N PHE A 438 -17.35 10.28 20.19
CA PHE A 438 -18.30 10.88 21.16
C PHE A 438 -17.79 12.18 21.76
N VAL A 439 -16.63 12.18 22.41
CA VAL A 439 -16.15 13.36 23.17
C VAL A 439 -15.94 14.56 22.26
N HIS A 440 -15.26 14.37 21.13
CA HIS A 440 -14.96 15.47 20.22
C HIS A 440 -16.21 16.05 19.54
N PRO A 441 -17.09 15.24 18.92
CA PRO A 441 -18.32 15.75 18.30
C PRO A 441 -19.19 16.55 19.28
N LEU A 442 -19.28 16.10 20.54
CA LEU A 442 -20.12 16.73 21.56
C LEU A 442 -19.52 18.01 22.17
N LEU A 443 -18.19 18.06 22.35
CA LEU A 443 -17.56 19.10 23.17
C LEU A 443 -16.62 20.04 22.40
N LEU A 444 -15.99 19.58 21.31
CA LEU A 444 -14.83 20.25 20.71
C LEU A 444 -14.96 20.54 19.21
N SER A 445 -15.93 19.93 18.53
CA SER A 445 -16.10 20.03 17.07
C SER A 445 -16.08 21.46 16.49
N PRO A 446 -16.81 22.45 17.06
CA PRO A 446 -16.82 23.81 16.51
C PRO A 446 -15.47 24.54 16.61
N ARG A 447 -14.62 24.18 17.58
CA ARG A 447 -13.36 24.87 17.86
C ARG A 447 -12.15 24.17 17.22
N LEU A 448 -12.16 22.84 17.21
CA LEU A 448 -11.02 22.02 16.82
C LEU A 448 -11.45 20.91 15.84
N PRO A 449 -11.99 21.24 14.65
CA PRO A 449 -12.61 20.26 13.75
C PRO A 449 -11.65 19.16 13.27
N PHE A 450 -10.35 19.44 13.16
CA PHE A 450 -9.33 18.49 12.69
C PHE A 450 -8.64 17.69 13.80
N LEU A 451 -9.01 17.90 15.07
CA LEU A 451 -8.38 17.22 16.21
C LEU A 451 -8.52 15.69 16.18
N PRO A 452 -9.67 15.10 15.78
CA PRO A 452 -9.80 13.65 15.66
C PRO A 452 -8.84 13.08 14.63
N LEU A 453 -8.73 13.72 13.46
CA LEU A 453 -7.80 13.32 12.41
C LEU A 453 -6.36 13.33 12.93
N LEU A 454 -5.95 14.43 13.58
CA LEU A 454 -4.64 14.55 14.19
C LEU A 454 -4.38 13.46 15.23
N ALA A 455 -5.32 13.23 16.16
CA ALA A 455 -5.19 12.23 17.21
C ALA A 455 -5.05 10.82 16.63
N THR A 456 -5.86 10.47 15.63
CA THR A 456 -5.78 9.19 14.91
C THR A 456 -4.43 9.04 14.22
N SER A 457 -3.99 10.04 13.45
CA SER A 457 -2.70 10.00 12.74
C SER A 457 -1.52 9.81 13.69
N LEU A 458 -1.50 10.53 14.81
CA LEU A 458 -0.42 10.44 15.80
C LEU A 458 -0.40 9.10 16.51
N TYR A 459 -1.57 8.65 16.98
CA TYR A 459 -1.66 7.40 17.72
C TYR A 459 -1.30 6.19 16.85
N CYS A 460 -1.80 6.16 15.62
CA CYS A 460 -1.46 5.11 14.67
C CYS A 460 0.01 5.18 14.24
N SER A 461 0.58 6.39 14.08
CA SER A 461 1.99 6.55 13.72
C SER A 461 2.92 5.88 14.73
N LEU A 462 2.64 5.99 16.03
CA LEU A 462 3.41 5.28 17.07
C LEU A 462 3.42 3.76 16.85
N GLY A 463 2.27 3.16 16.53
CA GLY A 463 2.15 1.74 16.25
C GLY A 463 2.90 1.30 14.98
N VAL A 464 2.91 2.14 13.95
CA VAL A 464 3.67 1.89 12.72
C VAL A 464 5.19 1.94 12.99
N HIS A 465 5.67 2.88 13.80
CA HIS A 465 7.09 2.94 14.21
C HIS A 465 7.49 1.71 15.03
N MET A 466 6.65 1.29 15.99
CA MET A 466 6.89 0.05 16.74
C MET A 466 6.93 -1.17 15.80
N SER A 467 6.01 -1.21 14.83
CA SER A 467 5.94 -2.27 13.81
C SER A 467 7.18 -2.31 12.91
N MET A 468 7.77 -1.17 12.57
CA MET A 468 9.01 -1.12 11.79
C MET A 468 10.17 -1.85 12.49
N LEU A 469 10.32 -1.65 13.80
CA LEU A 469 11.33 -2.36 14.61
C LEU A 469 11.06 -3.87 14.66
N LEU A 470 9.79 -4.27 14.77
CA LEU A 470 9.40 -5.68 14.76
C LEU A 470 9.57 -6.32 13.39
N ALA A 471 9.31 -5.59 12.30
CA ALA A 471 9.55 -6.05 10.94
C ALA A 471 11.04 -6.31 10.68
N TYR A 472 11.92 -5.45 11.18
CA TYR A 472 13.37 -5.70 11.15
C TYR A 472 13.74 -6.99 11.89
N ARG A 473 13.21 -7.18 13.11
CA ARG A 473 13.45 -8.40 13.90
C ARG A 473 12.92 -9.64 13.22
N LEU A 474 11.75 -9.56 12.60
CA LEU A 474 11.17 -10.65 11.84
C LEU A 474 12.07 -11.04 10.65
N TRP A 475 12.51 -10.05 9.87
CA TRP A 475 13.46 -10.29 8.79
C TRP A 475 14.79 -10.89 9.29
N ALA A 476 15.36 -10.33 10.36
CA ALA A 476 16.62 -10.81 10.93
C ALA A 476 16.50 -12.27 11.41
N HIS A 477 15.33 -12.63 11.98
CA HIS A 477 15.03 -13.99 12.38
C HIS A 477 14.99 -14.95 11.18
N SER A 478 14.23 -14.59 10.13
CA SER A 478 14.16 -15.37 8.88
C SER A 478 15.49 -15.43 8.12
N SER A 479 16.38 -14.45 8.30
CA SER A 479 17.71 -14.45 7.71
C SER A 479 18.70 -15.37 8.43
N ASN A 480 18.45 -15.72 9.70
CA ASN A 480 19.39 -16.43 10.59
C ASN A 480 18.96 -17.86 10.95
N SER A 481 17.80 -18.33 10.52
CA SER A 481 17.17 -19.59 10.93
C SER A 481 17.91 -20.90 10.55
N ALA A 482 19.06 -20.84 9.89
CA ALA A 482 19.87 -22.02 9.56
C ALA A 482 20.87 -22.46 10.66
N ASN A 483 21.22 -21.60 11.62
CA ASN A 483 22.15 -21.97 12.71
C ASN A 483 21.48 -22.82 13.83
N ARG A 484 20.29 -23.38 13.61
CA ARG A 484 19.53 -24.11 14.64
C ARG A 484 19.01 -25.48 14.21
N GLN A 485 19.39 -25.95 13.02
CA GLN A 485 19.02 -27.27 12.52
C GLN A 485 20.24 -28.18 12.34
N GLU A 486 21.45 -27.71 12.65
CA GLU A 486 22.72 -28.46 12.59
C GLU A 486 23.41 -28.58 13.96
N ASP A 487 22.79 -28.09 15.04
CA ASP A 487 23.14 -28.38 16.44
C ASP A 487 21.97 -29.16 17.07
#